data_AF-A0A415M7U5-F1
#
_entry.id   AF-A0A415M7U5-F1
#
_cell.length_a   1.000
_cell.length_b   1.000
_cell.length_c   1.000
_cell.angle_alpha   90.00
_cell.angle_beta   90.00
_cell.angle_gamma   90.00
#
_symmetry.space_group_name_H-M   'P 1'
#
loop_
_entity.id
_entity.type
_entity.pdbx_description
1 polymer ?
#
loop_
_entity_poly.entity_id
_entity_poly.type
_entity_poly.pdbx_seq_one_letter_code
_entity_poly.pdbx_strand_id
1 'polypeptide(L)'
;MLRRISEDYIVNVLKNHDQLVLNCQIELVNIFKSKDEVGMIESASMTRKEPDGSAPTNSLTDLQNVLEQYFRLSEEWRISVYANVRTLLESQETIYRIMACYNNLETDMRYVLECLYVKMSFKEGMQVLMKELDRSRASILRFRKEAIGEIKNMYDSNQSNLELYGLTLKNGQNKYR
;
A
#
# COMPACT_ATOMS: atom_id res chain seq x y z
N MET A 1 -6.74 -1.32 4.23
CA MET A 1 -7.04 -1.30 2.78
C MET A 1 -7.62 0.04 2.30
N LEU A 2 -7.34 0.43 1.06
CA LEU A 2 -7.91 1.63 0.43
C LEU A 2 -9.44 1.55 0.28
N ARG A 3 -10.13 2.70 0.37
CA ARG A 3 -11.61 2.73 0.27
C ARG A 3 -12.14 2.58 -1.16
N ARG A 4 -11.33 2.92 -2.17
CA ARG A 4 -11.68 2.82 -3.59
C ARG A 4 -10.41 2.58 -4.39
N ILE A 5 -10.50 1.73 -5.40
CA ILE A 5 -9.39 1.43 -6.31
C ILE A 5 -9.75 1.84 -7.75
N SER A 6 -8.82 2.50 -8.42
CA SER A 6 -8.96 2.87 -9.82
C SER A 6 -8.64 1.69 -10.73
N GLU A 7 -9.12 1.74 -11.98
CA GLU A 7 -8.74 0.74 -12.99
C GLU A 7 -7.24 0.76 -13.26
N ASP A 8 -6.64 1.95 -13.35
CA ASP A 8 -5.19 2.08 -13.56
C ASP A 8 -4.38 1.46 -12.42
N TYR A 9 -4.86 1.59 -11.18
CA TYR A 9 -4.21 0.97 -10.03
C TYR A 9 -4.32 -0.56 -10.07
N ILE A 10 -5.49 -1.11 -10.43
CA ILE A 10 -5.65 -2.57 -10.64
C ILE A 10 -4.66 -3.05 -11.69
N VAL A 11 -4.62 -2.40 -12.86
CA VAL A 11 -3.71 -2.77 -13.95
C VAL A 11 -2.24 -2.68 -13.51
N ASN A 12 -1.88 -1.65 -12.74
CA ASN A 12 -0.53 -1.53 -12.19
C ASN A 12 -0.20 -2.68 -11.22
N VAL A 13 -1.14 -3.05 -10.35
CA VAL A 13 -0.95 -4.19 -9.44
C VAL A 13 -0.76 -5.47 -10.23
N LEU A 14 -1.60 -5.77 -11.22
CA LEU A 14 -1.46 -6.98 -12.04
C LEU A 14 -0.10 -7.07 -12.73
N LYS A 15 0.43 -5.93 -13.23
CA LYS A 15 1.74 -5.86 -13.89
C LYS A 15 2.90 -6.03 -12.92
N ASN A 16 2.81 -5.41 -11.75
CA ASN A 16 3.98 -5.12 -10.92
C ASN A 16 3.84 -5.63 -9.47
N HIS A 17 2.95 -6.58 -9.19
CA HIS A 17 2.60 -6.98 -7.82
C HIS A 17 3.81 -7.30 -6.94
N ASP A 18 4.75 -8.13 -7.41
CA ASP A 18 5.96 -8.50 -6.66
C ASP A 18 6.81 -7.28 -6.31
N GLN A 19 7.01 -6.38 -7.28
CA GLN A 19 7.79 -5.16 -7.07
C GLN A 19 7.09 -4.20 -6.10
N LEU A 20 5.76 -4.07 -6.17
CA LEU A 20 5.00 -3.22 -5.26
C LEU A 20 5.06 -3.74 -3.82
N VAL A 21 4.99 -5.06 -3.62
CA VAL A 21 5.16 -5.69 -2.31
C VAL A 21 6.59 -5.48 -1.81
N LEU A 22 7.60 -5.67 -2.66
CA LEU A 22 9.00 -5.43 -2.31
C LEU A 22 9.24 -3.97 -1.91
N ASN A 23 8.65 -3.01 -2.64
CA ASN A 23 8.76 -1.59 -2.30
C ASN A 23 8.20 -1.30 -0.91
N CYS A 24 7.05 -1.90 -0.54
CA CYS A 24 6.50 -1.77 0.81
C CYS A 24 7.46 -2.30 1.88
N GLN A 25 8.12 -3.42 1.61
CA GLN A 25 9.11 -4.02 2.53
C GLN A 25 10.37 -3.15 2.68
N ILE A 26 10.87 -2.59 1.57
CA ILE A 26 12.01 -1.67 1.58
C ILE A 26 11.68 -0.41 2.38
N GLU A 27 10.51 0.17 2.15
CA GLU A 27 10.07 1.38 2.84
C GLU A 27 9.88 1.14 4.34
N LEU A 28 9.34 -0.01 4.73
CA LEU A 28 9.27 -0.42 6.14
C LEU A 28 10.65 -0.41 6.81
N VAL A 29 11.66 -1.01 6.17
CA VAL A 29 13.03 -1.02 6.67
C VAL A 29 13.61 0.40 6.76
N ASN A 30 13.33 1.26 5.78
CA ASN A 30 13.80 2.64 5.76
C ASN A 30 13.19 3.49 6.88
N ILE A 31 11.90 3.31 7.19
CA ILE A 31 11.24 3.99 8.32
C ILE A 31 12.01 3.71 9.61
N PHE A 32 12.34 2.45 9.89
CA PHE A 32 13.07 2.10 11.11
C PHE A 32 14.55 2.54 11.10
N LYS A 33 15.17 2.63 9.92
CA LYS A 33 16.54 3.16 9.78
C LYS A 33 16.64 4.68 9.88
N SER A 34 15.53 5.40 9.69
CA SER A 34 15.52 6.87 9.65
C SER A 34 15.51 7.55 11.02
N LYS A 35 15.61 6.80 12.12
CA LYS A 35 15.69 7.37 13.46
C LYS A 35 17.02 8.12 13.65
N ASP A 36 16.94 9.45 13.74
CA ASP A 36 18.08 10.32 13.99
C ASP A 36 18.13 10.75 15.46
N GLU A 37 18.68 9.89 16.33
CA GLU A 37 18.77 10.19 17.76
C GLU A 37 19.66 11.41 18.05
N VAL A 38 20.70 11.62 17.26
CA VAL A 38 21.64 12.74 17.43
C VAL A 38 20.96 14.06 17.07
N GLY A 39 20.35 14.15 15.89
CA GLY A 39 19.62 15.35 15.48
C GLY A 39 18.43 15.69 16.39
N MET A 40 17.80 14.68 17.01
CA MET A 40 16.75 14.89 18.01
C MET A 40 17.29 15.50 19.32
N ILE A 41 18.46 15.06 19.80
CA ILE A 41 19.11 15.64 20.99
C ILE A 41 19.55 17.08 20.69
N GLU A 42 20.12 17.34 19.51
CA GLU A 42 20.49 18.68 19.07
C GLU A 42 19.26 19.60 19.02
N SER A 43 18.15 19.13 18.45
CA SER A 43 16.90 19.88 18.36
C SER A 43 16.30 20.17 19.74
N ALA A 44 16.34 19.21 20.65
CA ALA A 44 15.88 19.38 22.04
C ALA A 44 16.74 20.37 22.84
N SER A 45 17.99 20.59 22.42
CA SER A 45 18.95 21.49 23.08
C SER A 45 18.85 22.94 22.59
N MET A 46 18.10 23.19 21.50
CA MET A 46 17.93 24.54 20.94
C MET A 46 16.95 25.36 21.81
N THR A 47 17.45 26.39 22.50
CA THR A 47 16.61 27.40 23.16
C THR A 47 15.75 28.12 22.13
N ARG A 48 14.42 28.18 22.34
CA ARG A 48 13.55 29.10 21.58
C ARG A 48 14.11 30.51 21.73
N LYS A 49 14.44 31.17 20.61
CA LYS A 49 14.62 32.64 20.62
C LYS A 49 13.24 33.26 20.87
N GLU A 50 13.14 34.12 21.87
CA GLU A 50 11.94 34.94 22.05
C GLU A 50 11.77 35.86 20.82
N PRO A 51 10.54 36.09 20.36
CA PRO A 51 10.26 36.84 19.13
C PRO A 51 10.60 38.33 19.21
N ASP A 52 11.03 38.83 20.38
CA ASP A 52 11.30 40.24 20.67
C ASP A 52 12.75 40.68 20.41
N GLY A 53 13.61 39.77 19.93
CA GLY A 53 14.99 40.09 19.57
C GLY A 53 15.90 40.39 20.77
N SER A 54 15.44 40.12 21.99
CA SER A 54 16.27 40.18 23.18
C SER A 54 17.35 39.09 23.12
N ALA A 55 18.58 39.43 23.52
CA ALA A 55 19.69 38.48 23.55
C ALA A 55 19.31 37.27 24.42
N PRO A 56 19.65 36.03 24.00
CA PRO A 56 19.29 34.86 24.77
C PRO A 56 19.88 35.02 26.17
N THR A 57 19.02 35.20 27.16
CA THR A 57 19.47 35.14 28.55
C THR A 57 20.10 33.78 28.71
N ASN A 58 21.36 33.74 29.16
CA ASN A 58 22.14 32.54 29.47
C ASN A 58 21.49 31.71 30.60
N SER A 59 20.23 31.29 30.44
CA SER A 59 19.73 30.14 31.15
C SER A 59 20.48 28.98 30.55
N LEU A 60 21.44 28.43 31.29
CA LEU A 60 21.84 27.03 31.13
C LEU A 60 20.56 26.26 30.80
N THR A 61 20.48 25.70 29.60
CA THR A 61 19.38 24.81 29.24
C THR A 61 19.44 23.69 30.26
N ASP A 62 18.51 23.73 31.21
CA ASP A 62 18.44 22.70 32.25
C ASP A 62 18.38 21.36 31.54
N LEU A 63 19.31 20.46 31.89
CA LEU A 63 19.37 19.13 31.31
C LEU A 63 18.03 18.41 31.46
N GLN A 64 17.26 18.75 32.50
CA GLN A 64 15.90 18.27 32.69
C GLN A 64 14.94 18.77 31.58
N ASN A 65 15.02 20.03 31.18
CA ASN A 65 14.23 20.58 30.07
C ASN A 65 14.61 19.96 28.72
N VAL A 66 15.91 19.74 28.47
CA VAL A 66 16.40 19.07 27.26
C VAL A 66 15.92 17.63 27.21
N LEU A 67 15.99 16.92 28.34
CA LEU A 67 15.50 15.55 28.46
C LEU A 67 13.98 15.45 28.20
N GLU A 68 13.19 16.36 28.77
CA GLU A 68 11.74 16.41 28.54
C GLU A 68 11.40 16.69 27.07
N GLN A 69 12.11 17.63 26.43
CA GLN A 69 11.92 17.91 25.01
C GLN A 69 12.33 16.73 24.12
N TYR A 70 13.42 16.05 24.44
CA TYR A 70 13.83 14.84 23.73
C TYR A 70 12.76 13.76 23.83
N PHE A 71 12.20 13.51 25.02
CA PHE A 71 11.12 12.52 25.17
C PHE A 71 9.88 12.89 24.37
N ARG A 72 9.51 14.17 24.32
CA ARG A 72 8.41 14.63 23.47
C ARG A 72 8.68 14.38 21.98
N LEU A 73 9.85 14.76 21.48
CA LEU A 73 10.22 14.54 20.07
C LEU A 73 10.28 13.04 19.73
N SER A 74 10.77 12.22 20.66
CA SER A 74 10.83 10.76 20.53
C SER A 74 9.43 10.15 20.42
N GLU A 75 8.50 10.64 21.21
CA GLU A 75 7.09 10.23 21.15
C GLU A 75 6.42 10.68 19.85
N GLU A 76 6.64 11.91 19.39
CA GLU A 76 6.15 12.40 18.10
C GLU A 76 6.70 11.57 16.93
N TRP A 77 8.00 11.27 16.94
CA TRP A 77 8.61 10.37 15.95
C TRP A 77 7.97 8.99 15.99
N ARG A 78 7.77 8.42 17.18
CA ARG A 78 7.12 7.11 17.36
C ARG A 78 5.71 7.11 16.76
N ILE A 79 4.91 8.14 17.02
CA ILE A 79 3.56 8.29 16.44
C ILE A 79 3.62 8.36 14.91
N SER A 80 4.56 9.13 14.36
CA SER A 80 4.80 9.23 12.91
C SER A 80 5.16 7.87 12.29
N VAL A 81 6.06 7.11 12.93
CA VAL A 81 6.40 5.74 12.51
C VAL A 81 5.17 4.86 12.44
N TYR A 82 4.31 4.85 13.48
CA TYR A 82 3.09 4.04 13.45
C TYR A 82 2.14 4.44 12.31
N ALA A 83 1.99 5.74 12.04
CA ALA A 83 1.16 6.21 10.94
C ALA A 83 1.71 5.77 9.57
N ASN A 84 3.03 5.85 9.37
CA ASN A 84 3.68 5.42 8.14
C ASN A 84 3.58 3.90 7.94
N VAL A 85 3.87 3.11 8.99
CA VAL A 85 3.72 1.65 8.98
C VAL A 85 2.28 1.24 8.67
N ARG A 86 1.29 1.92 9.28
CA ARG A 86 -0.12 1.67 8.99
C ARG A 86 -0.44 1.90 7.51
N THR A 87 0.05 3.00 6.93
CA THR A 87 -0.17 3.33 5.51
C THR A 87 0.45 2.28 4.58
N LEU A 88 1.64 1.78 4.93
CA LEU A 88 2.28 0.67 4.20
C LEU A 88 1.48 -0.62 4.28
N LEU A 89 1.01 -0.98 5.48
CA LEU A 89 0.17 -2.16 5.67
C LEU A 89 -1.12 -2.05 4.85
N GLU A 90 -1.80 -0.90 4.89
CA GLU A 90 -3.01 -0.67 4.10
C GLU A 90 -2.76 -0.79 2.58
N SER A 91 -1.59 -0.37 2.11
CA SER A 91 -1.16 -0.51 0.71
C SER A 91 -0.89 -1.98 0.36
N GLN A 92 -0.13 -2.69 1.19
CA GLN A 92 0.19 -4.10 0.99
C GLN A 92 -1.07 -4.98 1.03
N GLU A 93 -1.97 -4.76 1.99
CA GLU A 93 -3.27 -5.43 2.06
C GLU A 93 -4.09 -5.19 0.79
N THR A 94 -4.07 -3.97 0.25
CA THR A 94 -4.79 -3.62 -0.97
C THR A 94 -4.24 -4.38 -2.18
N ILE A 95 -2.91 -4.48 -2.30
CA ILE A 95 -2.26 -5.27 -3.35
C ILE A 95 -2.68 -6.74 -3.25
N TYR A 96 -2.60 -7.34 -2.06
CA TYR A 96 -3.01 -8.72 -1.86
C TYR A 96 -4.50 -8.95 -2.10
N ARG A 97 -5.35 -7.98 -1.74
CA ARG A 97 -6.78 -8.04 -2.02
C ARG A 97 -7.05 -8.07 -3.52
N ILE A 98 -6.41 -7.21 -4.30
CA ILE A 98 -6.56 -7.18 -5.77
C ILE A 98 -6.10 -8.51 -6.37
N MET A 99 -4.95 -9.04 -5.92
CA MET A 99 -4.46 -10.34 -6.40
C MET A 99 -5.41 -11.49 -6.04
N ALA A 100 -6.00 -11.48 -4.84
CA ALA A 100 -7.01 -12.46 -4.45
C ALA A 100 -8.27 -12.37 -5.33
N CYS A 101 -8.73 -11.16 -5.66
CA CYS A 101 -9.85 -10.97 -6.59
C CYS A 101 -9.51 -11.47 -7.99
N TYR A 102 -8.33 -11.11 -8.52
CA TYR A 102 -7.84 -11.58 -9.82
C TYR A 102 -7.78 -13.11 -9.91
N ASN A 103 -7.26 -13.77 -8.87
CA ASN A 103 -7.15 -15.22 -8.82
C ASN A 103 -8.50 -15.94 -8.77
N ASN A 104 -9.56 -15.24 -8.36
CA ASN A 104 -10.93 -15.77 -8.28
C ASN A 104 -11.82 -15.36 -9.46
N LEU A 105 -11.26 -14.66 -10.44
CA LEU A 105 -11.98 -14.45 -11.70
C LEU A 105 -12.23 -15.77 -12.41
N GLU A 106 -13.33 -15.81 -13.17
CA GLU A 106 -13.60 -16.88 -14.12
C GLU A 106 -12.41 -17.06 -15.07
N THR A 107 -12.15 -18.31 -15.48
CA THR A 107 -10.97 -18.70 -16.27
C THR A 107 -10.76 -17.81 -17.49
N ASP A 108 -11.82 -17.52 -18.25
CA ASP A 108 -11.73 -16.70 -19.47
C ASP A 108 -11.39 -15.24 -19.17
N MET A 109 -12.02 -14.66 -18.15
CA MET A 109 -11.74 -13.28 -17.71
C MET A 109 -10.30 -13.15 -17.21
N ARG A 110 -9.86 -14.12 -16.41
CA ARG A 110 -8.50 -14.18 -15.90
C ARG A 110 -7.48 -14.32 -17.02
N TYR A 111 -7.75 -15.18 -18.01
CA TYR A 111 -6.88 -15.38 -19.17
C TYR A 111 -6.69 -14.10 -19.98
N VAL A 112 -7.78 -13.36 -20.24
CA VAL A 112 -7.70 -12.07 -20.94
C VAL A 112 -6.80 -11.08 -20.19
N LEU A 113 -6.97 -10.93 -18.88
CA LEU A 113 -6.12 -10.04 -18.09
C LEU A 113 -4.67 -10.54 -17.97
N GLU A 114 -4.47 -11.85 -17.90
CA GLU A 114 -3.14 -12.48 -17.85
C GLU A 114 -2.34 -12.17 -19.12
N CYS A 115 -2.93 -12.38 -20.29
CA CYS A 115 -2.29 -12.06 -21.58
C CYS A 115 -2.01 -10.57 -21.73
N LEU A 116 -2.93 -9.70 -21.30
CA LEU A 116 -2.80 -8.25 -21.52
C LEU A 116 -1.85 -7.55 -20.55
N TYR A 117 -1.71 -8.07 -19.32
CA TYR A 117 -1.05 -7.36 -18.23
C TYR A 117 0.01 -8.14 -17.46
N VAL A 118 -0.01 -9.48 -17.49
CA VAL A 118 0.90 -10.29 -16.67
C VAL A 118 2.01 -10.90 -17.53
N LYS A 119 1.64 -11.57 -18.62
CA LYS A 119 2.58 -12.35 -19.44
C LYS A 119 3.20 -11.59 -20.60
N MET A 120 2.50 -10.60 -21.15
CA MET A 120 2.90 -9.95 -22.40
C MET A 120 2.64 -8.45 -22.36
N SER A 121 3.19 -7.73 -23.34
CA SER A 121 2.75 -6.36 -23.59
C SER A 121 1.29 -6.35 -24.07
N PHE A 122 0.59 -5.25 -23.81
CA PHE A 122 -0.82 -5.11 -24.21
C PHE A 122 -1.04 -5.33 -25.72
N LYS A 123 -0.08 -4.89 -26.56
CA LYS A 123 -0.16 -5.05 -28.02
C LYS A 123 -0.05 -6.51 -28.42
N GLU A 124 0.92 -7.24 -27.87
CA GLU A 124 1.15 -8.66 -28.16
C GLU A 124 0.01 -9.52 -27.61
N GLY A 125 -0.39 -9.29 -26.35
CA GLY A 125 -1.50 -10.01 -25.73
C GLY A 125 -2.80 -9.83 -26.50
N MET A 126 -3.07 -8.64 -27.04
CA MET A 126 -4.24 -8.41 -27.91
C MET A 126 -4.17 -9.22 -29.20
N GLN A 127 -3.00 -9.31 -29.84
CA GLN A 127 -2.84 -10.11 -31.06
C GLN A 127 -3.06 -11.60 -30.79
N VAL A 128 -2.51 -12.11 -29.69
CA VAL A 128 -2.70 -13.51 -29.25
C VAL A 128 -4.17 -13.79 -29.00
N LEU A 129 -4.84 -12.97 -28.19
CA LEU A 129 -6.26 -13.15 -27.86
C LEU A 129 -7.16 -13.08 -29.10
N MET A 130 -6.88 -12.18 -30.05
CA MET A 130 -7.64 -12.09 -31.30
C MET A 130 -7.52 -13.37 -32.14
N LYS A 131 -6.32 -13.96 -32.17
CA LYS A 131 -6.03 -15.17 -32.95
C LYS A 131 -6.55 -16.44 -32.28
N GLU A 132 -6.35 -16.58 -30.97
CA GLU A 132 -6.69 -17.81 -30.25
C GLU A 132 -8.18 -17.92 -29.93
N LEU A 133 -8.83 -16.80 -29.60
CA LEU A 133 -10.25 -16.79 -29.25
C LEU A 133 -11.16 -16.57 -30.46
N ASP A 134 -10.59 -16.30 -31.64
CA ASP A 134 -11.32 -15.89 -32.86
C ASP A 134 -12.31 -14.74 -32.60
N ARG A 135 -11.85 -13.71 -31.86
CA ARG A 135 -12.67 -12.56 -31.47
C ARG A 135 -12.10 -11.25 -31.96
N SER A 136 -13.00 -10.31 -32.24
CA SER A 136 -12.61 -8.94 -32.56
C SER A 136 -11.97 -8.23 -31.37
N ARG A 137 -11.10 -7.26 -31.65
CA ARG A 137 -10.50 -6.37 -30.65
C ARG A 137 -11.56 -5.75 -29.73
N ALA A 138 -12.70 -5.33 -30.28
CA ALA A 138 -13.78 -4.73 -29.52
C ALA A 138 -14.39 -5.72 -28.50
N SER A 139 -14.57 -6.99 -28.89
CA SER A 139 -15.05 -8.02 -27.98
C SER A 139 -14.07 -8.28 -26.84
N ILE A 140 -12.76 -8.32 -27.12
CA ILE A 140 -11.72 -8.53 -26.09
C ILE A 140 -11.68 -7.36 -25.12
N LEU A 141 -11.78 -6.11 -25.62
CA LEU A 141 -11.84 -4.93 -24.77
C LEU A 141 -13.08 -4.93 -23.86
N ARG A 142 -14.21 -5.47 -24.33
CA ARG A 142 -15.41 -5.65 -23.52
C ARG A 142 -15.17 -6.67 -22.39
N PHE A 143 -14.63 -7.85 -22.70
CA PHE A 143 -14.26 -8.84 -21.68
C PHE A 143 -13.29 -8.29 -20.65
N ARG A 144 -12.27 -7.56 -21.11
CA ARG A 144 -11.32 -6.90 -20.21
C ARG A 144 -12.01 -5.90 -19.29
N LYS A 145 -12.98 -5.12 -19.79
CA LYS A 145 -13.77 -4.18 -18.97
C LYS A 145 -14.64 -4.92 -17.95
N GLU A 146 -15.29 -6.01 -18.35
CA GLU A 146 -16.09 -6.87 -17.48
C GLU A 146 -15.22 -7.48 -16.37
N ALA A 147 -14.07 -8.05 -16.71
CA ALA A 147 -13.13 -8.64 -15.75
C ALA A 147 -12.62 -7.63 -14.71
N ILE A 148 -12.28 -6.40 -15.13
CA ILE A 148 -11.91 -5.32 -14.20
C ILE A 148 -13.11 -4.91 -13.32
N GLY A 149 -14.33 -4.91 -13.89
CA GLY A 149 -15.56 -4.69 -13.13
C GLY A 149 -15.75 -5.72 -12.02
N GLU A 150 -15.54 -7.00 -12.33
CA GLU A 150 -15.62 -8.08 -11.35
C GLU A 150 -14.56 -7.98 -10.25
N ILE A 151 -13.32 -7.59 -10.58
CA ILE A 151 -12.30 -7.30 -9.56
C ILE A 151 -12.78 -6.20 -8.62
N LYS A 152 -13.39 -5.12 -9.12
CA LYS A 152 -13.91 -4.03 -8.27
C LYS A 152 -15.07 -4.50 -7.40
N ASN A 153 -16.01 -5.26 -7.96
CA ASN A 153 -17.14 -5.81 -7.21
C ASN A 153 -16.68 -6.72 -6.07
N MET A 154 -15.73 -7.62 -6.34
CA MET A 154 -15.13 -8.48 -5.31
C MET A 154 -14.31 -7.67 -4.30
N TYR A 155 -13.56 -6.67 -4.74
CA TYR A 155 -12.77 -5.81 -3.87
C TYR A 155 -13.65 -5.10 -2.83
N ASP A 156 -14.77 -4.53 -3.28
CA ASP A 156 -15.74 -3.81 -2.45
C ASP A 156 -16.65 -4.76 -1.63
N SER A 157 -16.53 -6.07 -1.83
CA SER A 157 -17.31 -7.07 -1.09
C SER A 157 -16.82 -7.24 0.34
N ASN A 158 -17.71 -7.68 1.23
CA ASN A 158 -17.36 -7.98 2.61
C ASN A 158 -16.52 -9.26 2.76
N GLN A 159 -16.34 -10.07 1.72
CA GLN A 159 -15.57 -11.32 1.83
C GLN A 159 -14.13 -11.02 2.22
N SER A 160 -13.54 -11.78 3.11
CA SER A 160 -12.11 -11.76 3.41
C SER A 160 -11.29 -12.38 2.28
N ASN A 161 -9.98 -12.16 2.25
CA ASN A 161 -9.11 -12.78 1.25
C ASN A 161 -9.13 -14.31 1.35
N LEU A 162 -9.23 -14.86 2.55
CA LEU A 162 -9.34 -16.31 2.78
C LEU A 162 -10.64 -16.87 2.21
N GLU A 163 -11.76 -16.16 2.42
CA GLU A 163 -13.06 -16.52 1.85
C GLU A 163 -13.04 -16.45 0.32
N LEU A 164 -12.36 -15.47 -0.27
CA LEU A 164 -12.14 -15.44 -1.72
C LEU A 164 -11.40 -16.70 -2.18
N TYR A 165 -10.35 -17.14 -1.49
CA TYR A 165 -9.66 -18.39 -1.84
C TYR A 165 -10.44 -19.69 -1.54
N GLY A 166 -11.70 -19.60 -1.09
CA GLY A 166 -12.48 -20.78 -0.67
C GLY A 166 -11.95 -21.44 0.62
N LEU A 167 -11.03 -20.77 1.32
CA LEU A 167 -10.42 -21.24 2.57
C LEU A 167 -11.23 -20.68 3.75
N THR A 168 -12.46 -21.16 3.93
CA THR A 168 -13.21 -20.85 5.15
C THR A 168 -12.57 -21.56 6.34
N LEU A 169 -12.15 -20.80 7.35
CA LEU A 169 -11.90 -21.35 8.69
C LEU A 169 -13.23 -21.94 9.18
N LYS A 170 -13.28 -23.25 9.38
CA LYS A 170 -14.34 -23.89 10.16
C LYS A 170 -14.43 -23.11 11.49
N ASN A 171 -15.57 -22.46 11.73
CA ASN A 171 -15.96 -21.77 12.97
C ASN A 171 -15.90 -20.23 13.01
N GLY A 172 -16.14 -19.50 11.91
CA GLY A 172 -16.83 -18.19 11.94
C GLY A 172 -16.27 -17.07 12.85
N GLN A 173 -15.09 -17.21 13.42
CA GLN A 173 -14.45 -16.23 14.30
C GLN A 173 -13.32 -15.57 13.53
N ASN A 174 -13.65 -14.54 12.78
CA ASN A 174 -12.65 -13.57 12.35
C ASN A 174 -12.31 -12.71 13.58
N LYS A 175 -11.25 -13.05 14.31
CA LYS A 175 -10.73 -12.25 15.45
C LYS A 175 -10.11 -10.91 15.02
N TYR A 176 -10.10 -10.61 13.72
CA TYR A 176 -9.44 -9.44 13.15
C TYR A 176 -10.36 -8.62 12.21
N ARG A 177 -11.68 -8.69 12.42
CA ARG A 177 -12.60 -7.66 11.90
C ARG A 177 -12.83 -6.59 12.95
#